data_AF-A0A257M5Y8-F1
#
_entry.id   AF-A0A257M5Y8-F1
#
_cell.length_a   1.000
_cell.length_b   1.000
_cell.length_c   1.000
_cell.angle_alpha   90.00
_cell.angle_beta   90.00
_cell.angle_gamma   90.00
#
_symmetry.space_group_name_H-M   'P 1'
#
loop_
_entity.id
_entity.type
_entity.pdbx_description
1 polymer ?
#
loop_
_entity_poly.entity_id
_entity_poly.type
_entity_poly.pdbx_seq_one_letter_code
_entity_poly.pdbx_strand_id
1 'polypeptide(L)'
;MEPVGKPVSEAMRGQPEGHARSQRGGWFIRILIPLLFLAAMVGVVYGVVSYMEAHQPQPRKPTNVRSDPSGSTVRKIQPEDDLPLAPVEPDESTPVIPPIPDPISRPVPSPIAEPMPDPMPLTPTDPSSSPDTTPSPTISALQVLEQFLDAATLDERLPHMEGRTSREELEMSCLAKPLPEHTIEPAMQSDNTLENYTDFVFKVTYAKASAGKDSYDMLVRRRGDQAPKVVTDPFLDLYGGRLLAFANSPGENKHGTFQVLVSANSSCSDTTVPNHDKKITLKLIPSLTGKEIVSAYAGKASAIGDMLDNDQSGLRWGRAKPCTILLSWNIRDNPARPYLEASSIKALSWNP
;
A
#
# COMPACT_ATOMS: atom_id res chain seq x y z
N MET A 1 -72.44 -9.04 3.08
CA MET A 1 -72.93 -8.51 4.37
C MET A 1 -71.79 -7.71 4.98
N GLU A 2 -71.88 -6.38 4.84
CA GLU A 2 -71.14 -5.41 5.67
C GLU A 2 -71.64 -5.44 7.13
N PRO A 3 -70.90 -4.85 8.08
CA PRO A 3 -71.04 -3.41 8.40
C PRO A 3 -69.67 -2.70 8.48
N VAL A 4 -69.46 -1.51 7.91
CA VAL A 4 -69.98 -0.16 8.24
C VAL A 4 -69.63 0.33 9.65
N GLY A 5 -68.55 1.13 9.73
CA GLY A 5 -68.55 2.52 10.22
C GLY A 5 -68.39 2.81 11.72
N LYS A 6 -67.31 3.50 12.12
CA LYS A 6 -67.32 4.97 12.36
C LYS A 6 -65.95 5.51 12.85
N PRO A 7 -65.64 6.79 12.57
CA PRO A 7 -64.41 7.49 12.95
C PRO A 7 -64.54 8.27 14.27
N VAL A 8 -63.42 8.51 14.95
CA VAL A 8 -63.35 9.40 16.13
C VAL A 8 -62.34 10.53 15.88
N SER A 9 -62.90 11.71 15.64
CA SER A 9 -62.60 13.04 16.19
C SER A 9 -61.20 13.38 16.74
N GLU A 10 -60.49 14.22 15.99
CA GLU A 10 -60.14 15.61 16.31
C GLU A 10 -60.14 16.05 17.80
N ALA A 11 -58.96 16.39 18.35
CA ALA A 11 -58.81 17.37 19.44
C ALA A 11 -57.36 17.90 19.61
N MET A 12 -57.26 19.25 19.61
CA MET A 12 -56.37 20.12 20.42
C MET A 12 -54.84 20.03 20.22
N ARG A 13 -54.19 21.03 19.61
CA ARG A 13 -53.85 22.38 20.14
C ARG A 13 -53.01 22.32 21.43
N GLY A 14 -51.71 22.57 21.29
CA GLY A 14 -50.77 22.76 22.41
C GLY A 14 -49.38 23.15 21.94
N GLN A 15 -49.20 24.43 21.58
CA GLN A 15 -47.93 25.05 21.26
C GLN A 15 -47.31 25.57 22.58
N PRO A 16 -46.14 25.09 23.04
CA PRO A 16 -45.49 25.68 24.22
C PRO A 16 -44.63 26.88 23.81
N GLU A 17 -45.03 28.06 24.24
CA GLU A 17 -44.20 29.26 24.27
C GLU A 17 -43.05 29.05 25.27
N GLY A 18 -41.86 28.77 24.75
CA GLY A 18 -40.61 28.66 25.51
C GLY A 18 -39.97 30.03 25.69
N HIS A 19 -39.97 30.51 26.93
CA HIS A 19 -39.45 31.78 27.40
C HIS A 19 -38.04 32.15 26.91
N ALA A 20 -37.93 33.37 26.36
CA ALA A 20 -36.68 34.08 26.14
C ALA A 20 -36.01 34.41 27.49
N ARG A 21 -35.11 33.53 27.95
CA ARG A 21 -34.20 33.82 29.05
C ARG A 21 -33.05 34.70 28.55
N SER A 22 -33.09 35.95 29.00
CA SER A 22 -32.00 36.93 29.05
C SER A 22 -30.61 36.29 29.28
N GLN A 23 -29.83 36.11 28.21
CA GLN A 23 -28.40 35.81 28.26
C GLN A 23 -27.64 37.11 28.55
N ARG A 24 -27.53 37.50 29.83
CA ARG A 24 -26.68 38.62 30.28
C ARG A 24 -25.39 38.17 30.98
N GLY A 25 -24.95 36.94 30.75
CA GLY A 25 -23.76 36.34 31.37
C GLY A 25 -22.68 35.88 30.39
N GLY A 26 -22.50 36.56 29.25
CA GLY A 26 -21.67 36.03 28.15
C GLY A 26 -20.28 36.65 27.96
N TRP A 27 -19.97 37.81 28.52
CA TRP A 27 -18.73 38.51 28.14
C TRP A 27 -17.50 38.05 28.93
N PHE A 28 -17.63 37.88 30.25
CA PHE A 28 -16.52 37.39 31.08
C PHE A 28 -16.08 35.97 30.71
N ILE A 29 -17.03 35.07 30.41
CA ILE A 29 -16.72 33.68 30.02
C ILE A 29 -16.04 33.64 28.64
N ARG A 30 -16.43 34.52 27.71
CA ARG A 30 -15.81 34.61 26.37
C ARG A 30 -14.35 35.09 26.39
N ILE A 31 -13.94 35.83 27.42
CA ILE A 31 -12.55 36.28 27.58
C ILE A 31 -11.73 35.29 28.42
N LEU A 32 -12.34 34.66 29.43
CA LEU A 32 -11.63 33.75 30.32
C LEU A 32 -11.16 32.46 29.62
N ILE A 33 -11.99 31.89 28.75
CA ILE A 33 -11.68 30.65 28.03
C ILE A 33 -10.42 30.78 27.15
N PRO A 34 -10.26 31.79 26.28
CA PRO A 34 -9.04 31.92 25.48
C PRO A 34 -7.81 32.21 26.33
N LEU A 35 -7.94 32.93 27.46
CA LEU A 35 -6.83 33.17 28.39
C LEU A 35 -6.33 31.89 29.05
N LEU A 36 -7.23 31.02 29.50
CA LEU A 36 -6.88 29.72 30.06
C LEU A 36 -6.23 28.80 29.01
N PHE A 37 -6.74 28.83 27.77
CA PHE A 37 -6.15 28.08 26.66
C PHE A 37 -4.72 28.55 26.37
N LEU A 38 -4.48 29.86 26.37
CA LEU A 38 -3.16 30.46 26.12
C LEU A 38 -2.17 30.12 27.24
N ALA A 39 -2.61 30.14 28.50
CA ALA A 39 -1.80 29.70 29.64
C ALA A 39 -1.42 28.22 29.56
N ALA A 40 -2.37 27.35 29.17
CA ALA A 40 -2.11 25.93 28.98
C ALA A 40 -1.09 25.68 27.85
N MET A 41 -1.22 26.40 26.72
CA MET A 41 -0.27 26.31 25.61
C MET A 41 1.15 26.72 26.01
N VAL A 42 1.29 27.81 26.79
CA VAL A 42 2.60 28.23 27.32
C VAL A 42 3.21 27.15 28.22
N GLY A 43 2.40 26.51 29.07
CA GLY A 43 2.84 25.40 29.92
C GLY A 43 3.33 24.19 29.12
N VAL A 44 2.63 23.81 28.05
CA VAL A 44 3.03 22.70 27.17
C VAL A 44 4.35 23.02 26.45
N VAL A 45 4.47 24.22 25.87
CA VAL A 45 5.70 24.63 25.17
C VAL A 45 6.89 24.64 26.14
N TYR A 46 6.72 25.21 27.34
CA TYR A 46 7.76 25.22 28.35
C TYR A 46 8.16 23.80 28.80
N GLY A 47 7.19 22.90 28.96
CA GLY A 47 7.43 21.50 29.29
C GLY A 47 8.23 20.76 28.21
N VAL A 48 7.90 20.98 26.93
CA VAL A 48 8.62 20.37 25.79
C VAL A 48 10.05 20.90 25.71
N VAL A 49 10.25 22.22 25.83
CA VAL A 49 11.60 22.83 25.79
C VAL A 49 12.46 22.30 26.94
N SER A 50 11.93 22.29 28.16
CA SER A 50 12.64 21.77 29.34
C SER A 50 12.99 20.28 29.19
N TYR A 51 12.08 19.50 28.61
CA TYR A 51 12.32 18.09 28.33
C TYR A 51 13.45 17.88 27.31
N MET A 52 13.46 18.68 26.24
CA MET A 52 14.51 18.62 25.21
C MET A 52 15.88 19.04 25.74
N GLU A 53 15.96 20.06 26.60
CA GLU A 53 17.22 20.46 27.24
C GLU A 53 17.73 19.38 28.21
N ALA A 54 16.85 18.76 29.00
CA ALA A 54 17.23 17.69 29.93
C ALA A 54 17.75 16.43 29.23
N HIS A 55 17.34 16.19 27.98
CA HIS A 55 17.72 14.99 27.21
C HIS A 55 18.70 15.31 26.08
N GLN A 56 19.27 16.52 26.05
CA GLN A 56 20.31 16.82 25.07
C GLN A 56 21.55 15.96 25.39
N PRO A 57 21.98 15.07 24.47
CA PRO A 57 23.14 14.22 24.72
C PRO A 57 24.37 15.11 24.86
N GLN A 58 24.95 15.11 26.07
CA GLN A 58 26.19 15.81 26.37
C GLN A 58 27.24 15.45 25.32
N PRO A 59 27.90 16.45 24.67
CA PRO A 59 28.95 16.18 23.72
C PRO A 59 30.05 15.38 24.43
N ARG A 60 30.24 14.12 23.99
CA ARG A 60 31.25 13.24 24.55
C ARG A 60 32.61 13.92 24.39
N LYS A 61 33.26 14.22 25.52
CA LYS A 61 34.65 14.67 25.54
C LYS A 61 35.49 13.69 24.71
N PRO A 62 36.34 14.16 23.78
CA PRO A 62 37.22 13.30 23.03
C PRO A 62 38.13 12.57 24.02
N THR A 63 37.95 11.26 24.11
CA THR A 63 38.84 10.40 24.88
C THR A 63 40.12 10.26 24.07
N ASN A 64 41.21 10.87 24.55
CA ASN A 64 42.54 10.66 24.00
C ASN A 64 42.88 9.17 24.09
N VAL A 65 42.79 8.47 22.95
CA VAL A 65 43.29 7.11 22.81
C VAL A 65 44.80 7.20 22.71
N ARG A 66 45.45 6.80 23.79
CA ARG A 66 46.88 6.56 23.90
C ARG A 66 47.23 5.31 23.09
N SER A 67 48.01 5.50 22.04
CA SER A 67 48.61 4.42 21.25
C SER A 67 49.71 3.76 22.07
N ASP A 68 49.56 2.47 22.42
CA ASP A 68 50.68 1.60 22.80
C ASP A 68 50.92 0.58 21.69
N PRO A 69 52.17 0.40 21.23
CA PRO A 69 52.53 -0.59 20.23
C PRO A 69 53.09 -1.85 20.91
N SER A 70 52.48 -3.01 20.71
CA SER A 70 53.17 -4.30 20.84
C SER A 70 52.33 -5.47 20.34
N GLY A 71 52.98 -6.36 19.58
CA GLY A 71 52.60 -7.78 19.53
C GLY A 71 51.99 -8.29 18.23
N SER A 72 52.67 -8.08 17.11
CA SER A 72 52.46 -8.85 15.88
C SER A 72 52.70 -10.34 16.12
N THR A 73 51.69 -11.18 15.88
CA THR A 73 51.89 -12.62 15.58
C THR A 73 51.16 -12.92 14.29
N VAL A 74 51.92 -12.83 13.20
CA VAL A 74 51.55 -13.23 11.84
C VAL A 74 51.36 -14.74 11.80
N ARG A 75 50.12 -15.22 11.63
CA ARG A 75 49.86 -16.57 11.14
C ARG A 75 49.76 -16.51 9.61
N LYS A 76 50.82 -17.03 8.99
CA LYS A 76 51.02 -17.29 7.58
C LYS A 76 49.98 -18.32 7.11
N ILE A 77 49.02 -17.91 6.29
CA ILE A 77 48.16 -18.83 5.53
C ILE A 77 48.86 -19.10 4.20
N GLN A 78 49.03 -20.38 3.93
CA GLN A 78 49.77 -21.00 2.83
C GLN A 78 48.91 -21.05 1.57
N PRO A 79 49.46 -20.82 0.36
CA PRO A 79 48.72 -20.87 -0.89
C PRO A 79 48.64 -22.28 -1.49
N GLU A 80 47.45 -22.58 -2.00
CA GLU A 80 47.06 -23.39 -3.18
C GLU A 80 47.78 -24.71 -3.47
N ASP A 81 47.01 -25.81 -3.34
CA ASP A 81 47.29 -27.10 -3.97
C ASP A 81 46.56 -27.20 -5.32
N ASP A 82 47.36 -27.52 -6.34
CA ASP A 82 47.03 -27.79 -7.72
C ASP A 82 46.03 -28.95 -7.92
N LEU A 83 45.04 -28.74 -8.79
CA LEU A 83 44.36 -29.82 -9.51
C LEU A 83 44.52 -29.62 -11.02
N PRO A 84 44.78 -30.69 -11.80
CA PRO A 84 45.16 -30.57 -13.20
C PRO A 84 43.96 -30.25 -14.10
N LEU A 85 44.10 -29.20 -14.90
CA LEU A 85 43.24 -28.89 -16.05
C LEU A 85 43.44 -29.93 -17.16
N ALA A 86 42.37 -30.62 -17.53
CA ALA A 86 42.31 -31.37 -18.78
C ALA A 86 42.20 -30.40 -19.98
N PRO A 87 42.78 -30.74 -21.16
CA PRO A 87 42.69 -29.89 -22.35
C PRO A 87 41.28 -30.01 -22.95
N VAL A 88 40.56 -28.90 -23.06
CA VAL A 88 39.32 -28.81 -23.85
C VAL A 88 39.69 -28.32 -25.24
N GLU A 89 39.43 -29.16 -26.24
CA GLU A 89 39.55 -28.84 -27.67
C GLU A 89 38.57 -27.73 -28.06
N PRO A 90 38.94 -26.82 -28.98
CA PRO A 90 38.06 -25.75 -29.44
C PRO A 90 37.12 -26.29 -30.52
N ASP A 91 35.82 -26.37 -30.23
CA ASP A 91 34.81 -26.60 -31.26
C ASP A 91 34.41 -25.27 -31.91
N GLU A 92 34.77 -25.18 -33.17
CA GLU A 92 34.61 -24.07 -34.09
C GLU A 92 33.22 -24.17 -34.73
N SER A 93 32.26 -23.34 -34.32
CA SER A 93 30.98 -23.20 -35.00
C SER A 93 30.29 -21.88 -34.62
N THR A 94 30.83 -20.77 -35.13
CA THR A 94 30.17 -19.47 -35.11
C THR A 94 29.16 -19.41 -36.26
N PRO A 95 27.85 -19.23 -36.03
CA PRO A 95 26.92 -18.98 -37.12
C PRO A 95 27.11 -17.54 -37.62
N VAL A 96 27.47 -17.43 -38.91
CA VAL A 96 27.58 -16.18 -39.66
C VAL A 96 26.20 -15.52 -39.73
N ILE A 97 26.03 -14.38 -39.07
CA ILE A 97 24.85 -13.51 -39.23
C ILE A 97 25.06 -12.66 -40.50
N PRO A 98 24.13 -12.67 -41.48
CA PRO A 98 24.24 -11.86 -42.67
C PRO A 98 24.06 -10.35 -42.36
N PRO A 99 24.70 -9.46 -43.14
CA PRO A 99 24.64 -8.02 -42.91
C PRO A 99 23.23 -7.46 -43.15
N ILE A 100 22.78 -6.64 -42.21
CA ILE A 100 21.53 -5.86 -42.29
C ILE A 100 21.72 -4.78 -43.37
N PRO A 101 20.84 -4.68 -44.40
CA PRO A 101 20.93 -3.62 -45.40
C PRO A 101 20.51 -2.26 -44.81
N ASP A 102 21.22 -1.21 -45.23
CA ASP A 102 21.04 0.18 -44.81
C ASP A 102 19.59 0.69 -44.96
N PRO A 103 19.12 1.57 -44.06
CA PRO A 103 17.82 2.18 -44.17
C PRO A 103 17.74 3.11 -45.39
N ILE A 104 16.88 2.73 -46.34
CA ILE A 104 16.49 3.53 -47.50
C ILE A 104 15.90 4.86 -47.02
N SER A 105 16.59 5.95 -47.33
CA SER A 105 16.12 7.33 -47.21
C SER A 105 14.78 7.51 -47.91
N ARG A 106 13.72 7.74 -47.14
CA ARG A 106 12.43 8.21 -47.67
C ARG A 106 12.54 9.70 -48.02
N PRO A 107 12.13 10.13 -49.23
CA PRO A 107 12.11 11.53 -49.59
C PRO A 107 10.98 12.26 -48.83
N VAL A 108 11.34 13.39 -48.25
CA VAL A 108 10.43 14.39 -47.66
C VAL A 108 9.62 15.02 -48.80
N PRO A 109 8.27 14.92 -48.82
CA PRO A 109 7.48 15.73 -49.72
C PRO A 109 7.41 17.17 -49.21
N SER A 110 7.76 18.12 -50.06
CA SER A 110 7.54 19.55 -49.86
C SER A 110 6.05 19.88 -49.69
N PRO A 111 5.70 20.94 -48.94
CA PRO A 111 4.32 21.34 -48.73
C PRO A 111 3.74 21.93 -50.02
N ILE A 112 2.75 21.26 -50.59
CA ILE A 112 1.88 21.82 -51.62
C ILE A 112 0.86 22.70 -50.89
N ALA A 113 0.87 23.99 -51.22
CA ALA A 113 -0.16 24.93 -50.78
C ALA A 113 -1.50 24.51 -51.39
N GLU A 114 -2.43 24.08 -50.54
CA GLU A 114 -3.83 23.91 -50.95
C GLU A 114 -4.55 25.26 -50.90
N PRO A 115 -5.25 25.66 -51.98
CA PRO A 115 -6.08 26.85 -52.00
C PRO A 115 -7.36 26.61 -51.20
N MET A 116 -7.77 27.62 -50.42
CA MET A 116 -9.04 27.64 -49.69
C MET A 116 -10.23 27.27 -50.59
N PRO A 117 -11.11 26.36 -50.15
CA PRO A 117 -12.45 26.26 -50.73
C PRO A 117 -13.40 27.26 -50.06
N ASP A 118 -14.15 27.95 -50.93
CA ASP A 118 -15.28 28.82 -50.63
C ASP A 118 -16.41 28.13 -49.83
N PRO A 119 -17.30 28.91 -49.17
CA PRO A 119 -18.22 28.41 -48.16
C PRO A 119 -19.37 27.60 -48.77
N MET A 120 -19.57 26.37 -48.26
CA MET A 120 -20.73 25.55 -48.58
C MET A 120 -21.79 25.54 -47.46
N PRO A 121 -23.05 25.21 -47.79
CA PRO A 121 -24.25 25.74 -47.16
C PRO A 121 -24.62 25.07 -45.84
N LEU A 122 -25.26 25.85 -44.97
CA LEU A 122 -25.98 25.39 -43.77
C LEU A 122 -26.88 24.20 -44.11
N THR A 123 -26.48 23.01 -43.66
CA THR A 123 -27.36 21.83 -43.58
C THR A 123 -27.93 21.74 -42.16
N PRO A 124 -29.17 21.26 -42.01
CA PRO A 124 -29.96 21.48 -40.81
C PRO A 124 -29.40 20.69 -39.63
N THR A 125 -29.37 21.37 -38.48
CA THR A 125 -29.18 20.82 -37.15
C THR A 125 -30.03 19.57 -36.95
N ASP A 126 -29.39 18.41 -36.85
CA ASP A 126 -29.98 17.17 -36.37
C ASP A 126 -29.78 17.13 -34.85
N PRO A 127 -30.84 17.27 -34.00
CA PRO A 127 -30.70 17.19 -32.56
C PRO A 127 -30.87 15.73 -32.12
N SER A 128 -29.92 14.87 -32.47
CA SER A 128 -29.90 13.51 -31.90
C SER A 128 -28.49 12.92 -31.92
N SER A 129 -27.56 13.63 -31.30
CA SER A 129 -26.32 13.03 -30.79
C SER A 129 -26.45 12.97 -29.29
N SER A 130 -27.11 11.93 -28.78
CA SER A 130 -26.84 11.48 -27.41
C SER A 130 -25.33 11.25 -27.33
N PRO A 131 -24.59 11.87 -26.40
CA PRO A 131 -23.21 11.49 -26.21
C PRO A 131 -23.23 10.04 -25.74
N ASP A 132 -22.67 9.13 -26.54
CA ASP A 132 -22.16 7.85 -26.08
C ASP A 132 -21.17 8.17 -24.95
N THR A 133 -21.72 8.33 -23.75
CA THR A 133 -20.99 8.78 -22.57
C THR A 133 -20.27 7.55 -22.07
N THR A 134 -19.15 7.25 -22.72
CA THR A 134 -18.25 6.20 -22.24
C THR A 134 -17.90 6.57 -20.80
N PRO A 135 -18.20 5.71 -19.81
CA PRO A 135 -17.96 6.04 -18.42
C PRO A 135 -16.49 6.38 -18.20
N SER A 136 -16.23 7.38 -17.36
CA SER A 136 -14.86 7.73 -16.94
C SER A 136 -14.12 6.47 -16.48
N PRO A 137 -12.81 6.32 -16.77
CA PRO A 137 -12.03 5.15 -16.34
C PRO A 137 -12.18 4.81 -14.86
N THR A 138 -12.27 5.82 -13.99
CA THR A 138 -12.48 5.65 -12.54
C THR A 138 -13.86 5.07 -12.22
N ILE A 139 -14.91 5.48 -12.95
CA ILE A 139 -16.28 4.96 -12.78
C ILE A 139 -16.31 3.49 -13.22
N SER A 140 -15.68 3.16 -14.35
CA SER A 140 -15.58 1.78 -14.82
C SER A 140 -14.83 0.89 -13.83
N ALA A 141 -13.74 1.39 -13.23
CA ALA A 141 -12.99 0.67 -12.21
C ALA A 141 -13.83 0.43 -10.93
N LEU A 142 -14.59 1.44 -10.50
CA LEU A 142 -15.51 1.33 -9.36
C LEU A 142 -16.61 0.28 -9.63
N GLN A 143 -17.24 0.31 -10.81
CA GLN A 143 -18.27 -0.65 -11.20
C GLN A 143 -17.76 -2.10 -11.20
N VAL A 144 -16.54 -2.33 -11.68
CA VAL A 144 -15.91 -3.66 -11.64
C VAL A 144 -15.66 -4.10 -10.19
N LEU A 145 -15.23 -3.19 -9.32
CA LEU A 145 -15.04 -3.50 -7.91
C LEU A 145 -16.37 -3.83 -7.22
N GLU A 146 -17.43 -3.06 -7.46
CA GLU A 146 -18.78 -3.34 -6.95
C GLU A 146 -19.25 -4.73 -7.39
N GLN A 147 -19.17 -5.04 -8.69
CA GLN A 147 -19.52 -6.36 -9.23
C GLN A 147 -18.72 -7.50 -8.56
N PHE A 148 -17.42 -7.29 -8.36
CA PHE A 148 -16.56 -8.27 -7.69
C PHE A 148 -16.94 -8.48 -6.22
N LEU A 149 -17.27 -7.41 -5.50
CA LEU A 149 -17.59 -7.48 -4.07
C LEU A 149 -18.99 -8.06 -3.84
N ASP A 150 -19.97 -7.70 -4.69
CA ASP A 150 -21.37 -8.13 -4.62
C ASP A 150 -21.61 -9.56 -5.12
N ALA A 151 -20.69 -10.13 -5.91
CA ALA A 151 -20.78 -11.51 -6.37
C ALA A 151 -21.00 -12.49 -5.20
N ALA A 152 -21.83 -13.50 -5.37
CA ALA A 152 -22.08 -14.51 -4.34
C ALA A 152 -21.09 -15.68 -4.43
N THR A 153 -20.57 -15.94 -5.62
CA THR A 153 -19.77 -17.12 -5.94
C THR A 153 -18.40 -16.77 -6.54
N LEU A 154 -17.49 -17.74 -6.55
CA LEU A 154 -16.19 -17.57 -7.20
C LEU A 154 -16.34 -17.40 -8.72
N ASP A 155 -17.21 -18.19 -9.37
CA ASP A 155 -17.40 -18.15 -10.82
C ASP A 155 -17.87 -16.79 -11.31
N GLU A 156 -18.72 -16.11 -10.53
CA GLU A 156 -19.15 -14.73 -10.80
C GLU A 156 -17.99 -13.72 -10.65
N ARG A 157 -17.00 -13.98 -9.79
CA ARG A 157 -15.84 -13.09 -9.58
C ARG A 157 -14.74 -13.26 -10.62
N LEU A 158 -14.55 -14.46 -11.16
CA LEU A 158 -13.44 -14.79 -12.06
C LEU A 158 -13.27 -13.82 -13.25
N PRO A 159 -14.34 -13.35 -13.93
CA PRO A 159 -14.20 -12.39 -15.03
C PRO A 159 -13.63 -11.03 -14.62
N HIS A 160 -13.83 -10.65 -13.36
CA HIS A 160 -13.51 -9.32 -12.82
C HIS A 160 -12.15 -9.26 -12.11
N MET A 161 -11.41 -10.37 -12.04
CA MET A 161 -10.16 -10.45 -11.29
C MET A 161 -8.93 -10.75 -12.14
N GLU A 162 -7.78 -10.30 -11.65
CA GLU A 162 -6.45 -10.78 -12.03
C GLU A 162 -5.66 -11.17 -10.76
N GLY A 163 -4.76 -12.14 -10.91
CA GLY A 163 -3.96 -12.67 -9.80
C GLY A 163 -3.21 -13.95 -10.19
N ARG A 164 -2.30 -14.38 -9.33
CA ARG A 164 -1.49 -15.61 -9.51
C ARG A 164 -2.02 -16.80 -8.72
N THR A 165 -2.94 -16.56 -7.79
CA THR A 165 -3.56 -17.62 -6.98
C THR A 165 -4.25 -18.67 -7.87
N SER A 166 -3.98 -19.95 -7.61
CA SER A 166 -4.60 -21.06 -8.36
C SER A 166 -6.10 -21.18 -8.07
N ARG A 167 -6.85 -21.81 -8.98
CA ARG A 167 -8.29 -21.99 -8.83
C ARG A 167 -8.65 -22.75 -7.55
N GLU A 168 -7.91 -23.80 -7.25
CA GLU A 168 -8.10 -24.63 -6.05
C GLU A 168 -7.93 -23.82 -4.77
N GLU A 169 -6.93 -22.94 -4.73
CA GLU A 169 -6.73 -22.03 -3.59
C GLU A 169 -7.84 -20.99 -3.49
N LEU A 170 -8.34 -20.47 -4.62
CA LEU A 170 -9.46 -19.52 -4.63
C LEU A 170 -10.74 -20.16 -4.08
N GLU A 171 -11.00 -21.42 -4.43
CA GLU A 171 -12.15 -22.20 -3.95
C GLU A 171 -12.10 -22.43 -2.43
N MET A 172 -10.90 -22.50 -1.84
CA MET A 172 -10.70 -22.58 -0.39
C MET A 172 -10.67 -21.22 0.32
N SER A 173 -10.69 -20.11 -0.43
CA SER A 173 -10.54 -18.75 0.10
C SER A 173 -11.88 -18.11 0.49
N CYS A 174 -11.81 -16.87 1.00
CA CYS A 174 -12.99 -16.05 1.25
C CYS A 174 -13.76 -15.67 -0.03
N LEU A 175 -13.13 -15.73 -1.21
CA LEU A 175 -13.76 -15.37 -2.50
C LEU A 175 -14.77 -16.39 -3.00
N ALA A 176 -14.77 -17.61 -2.44
CA ALA A 176 -15.75 -18.65 -2.77
C ALA A 176 -17.12 -18.45 -2.11
N LYS A 177 -17.27 -17.40 -1.28
CA LYS A 177 -18.49 -17.11 -0.52
C LYS A 177 -18.89 -15.64 -0.71
N PRO A 178 -20.13 -15.25 -0.37
CA PRO A 178 -20.50 -13.84 -0.31
C PRO A 178 -19.62 -13.09 0.68
N LEU A 179 -19.13 -11.91 0.28
CA LEU A 179 -18.40 -11.02 1.16
C LEU A 179 -19.37 -10.23 2.05
N PRO A 180 -18.94 -9.75 3.24
CA PRO A 180 -19.77 -8.93 4.10
C PRO A 180 -20.18 -7.61 3.44
N GLU A 181 -21.20 -6.97 4.02
CA GLU A 181 -21.60 -5.61 3.64
C GLU A 181 -20.39 -4.65 3.74
N HIS A 182 -20.27 -3.79 2.73
CA HIS A 182 -19.09 -2.97 2.54
C HIS A 182 -19.44 -1.58 2.00
N THR A 183 -18.52 -0.64 2.20
CA THR A 183 -18.54 0.69 1.58
C THR A 183 -17.23 0.94 0.85
N ILE A 184 -17.30 1.59 -0.30
CA ILE A 184 -16.15 1.85 -1.16
C ILE A 184 -15.87 3.36 -1.22
N GLU A 185 -14.62 3.74 -0.99
CA GLU A 185 -14.15 5.12 -1.11
C GLU A 185 -12.96 5.18 -2.07
N PRO A 186 -12.97 6.04 -3.10
CA PRO A 186 -11.78 6.27 -3.93
C PRO A 186 -10.63 6.81 -3.09
N ALA A 187 -9.43 6.26 -3.24
CA ALA A 187 -8.27 6.66 -2.46
C ALA A 187 -7.17 7.30 -3.32
N MET A 188 -6.73 6.60 -4.37
CA MET A 188 -5.62 7.06 -5.22
C MET A 188 -5.75 6.53 -6.64
N GLN A 189 -5.30 7.30 -7.61
CA GLN A 189 -5.09 6.84 -8.98
C GLN A 189 -3.62 7.06 -9.36
N SER A 190 -3.02 6.11 -10.07
CA SER A 190 -1.66 6.24 -10.58
C SER A 190 -1.52 5.60 -11.96
N ASP A 191 -0.94 6.34 -12.89
CA ASP A 191 -0.68 5.88 -14.25
C ASP A 191 0.77 5.40 -14.39
N ASN A 192 0.96 4.25 -15.03
CA ASN A 192 2.26 3.75 -15.47
C ASN A 192 2.28 3.71 -16.99
N THR A 193 2.84 4.75 -17.60
CA THR A 193 2.91 4.88 -19.06
C THR A 193 3.90 3.91 -19.70
N LEU A 194 4.92 3.44 -18.96
CA LEU A 194 5.92 2.50 -19.47
C LEU A 194 5.34 1.09 -19.64
N GLU A 195 4.56 0.64 -18.67
CA GLU A 195 3.89 -0.66 -18.70
C GLU A 195 2.44 -0.59 -19.22
N ASN A 196 2.01 0.60 -19.66
CA ASN A 196 0.69 0.90 -20.21
C ASN A 196 -0.46 0.41 -19.31
N TYR A 197 -0.47 0.80 -18.04
CA TYR A 197 -1.59 0.53 -17.14
C TYR A 197 -1.92 1.71 -16.23
N THR A 198 -3.16 1.75 -15.77
CA THR A 198 -3.63 2.66 -14.72
C THR A 198 -4.11 1.85 -13.53
N ASP A 199 -3.61 2.21 -12.35
CA ASP A 199 -3.99 1.65 -11.07
C ASP A 199 -4.96 2.59 -10.35
N PHE A 200 -6.08 2.02 -9.90
CA PHE A 200 -7.10 2.69 -9.10
C PHE A 200 -7.15 1.98 -7.74
N VAL A 201 -6.77 2.69 -6.69
CA VAL A 201 -6.84 2.21 -5.31
C VAL A 201 -8.12 2.71 -4.68
N PHE A 202 -8.90 1.78 -4.17
CA PHE A 202 -10.12 2.03 -3.41
C PHE A 202 -9.93 1.53 -1.98
N LYS A 203 -10.45 2.29 -1.02
CA LYS A 203 -10.58 1.83 0.36
C LYS A 203 -11.93 1.14 0.51
N VAL A 204 -11.90 -0.15 0.84
CA VAL A 204 -13.09 -0.95 1.10
C VAL A 204 -13.21 -1.18 2.59
N THR A 205 -14.33 -0.76 3.16
CA THR A 205 -14.58 -0.85 4.60
C THR A 205 -15.71 -1.84 4.86
N TYR A 206 -15.43 -2.87 5.66
CA TYR A 206 -16.40 -3.88 6.06
C TYR A 206 -16.94 -3.60 7.45
N ALA A 207 -18.25 -3.82 7.64
CA ALA A 207 -18.87 -3.77 8.95
C ALA A 207 -18.43 -4.98 9.81
N LYS A 208 -18.02 -4.75 11.06
CA LYS A 208 -17.82 -5.83 12.04
C LYS A 208 -19.08 -6.06 12.85
N ALA A 209 -19.30 -7.31 13.28
CA ALA A 209 -20.39 -7.69 14.17
C ALA A 209 -20.35 -6.94 15.52
N SER A 210 -19.17 -6.66 16.04
CA SER A 210 -18.94 -5.64 17.08
C SER A 210 -18.72 -4.29 16.40
N ALA A 211 -19.38 -3.22 16.82
CA ALA A 211 -19.52 -1.87 16.21
C ALA A 211 -18.26 -1.12 15.65
N GLY A 212 -17.12 -1.78 15.47
CA GLY A 212 -15.99 -1.32 14.68
C GLY A 212 -16.15 -1.56 13.17
N LYS A 213 -15.17 -1.04 12.43
CA LYS A 213 -15.03 -1.18 10.99
C LYS A 213 -13.58 -1.54 10.68
N ASP A 214 -13.36 -2.42 9.70
CA ASP A 214 -12.03 -2.70 9.17
C ASP A 214 -11.95 -2.22 7.72
N SER A 215 -10.86 -1.52 7.38
CA SER A 215 -10.65 -0.97 6.04
C SER A 215 -9.42 -1.58 5.39
N TYR A 216 -9.58 -1.94 4.11
CA TYR A 216 -8.56 -2.56 3.28
C TYR A 216 -8.42 -1.76 1.99
N ASP A 217 -7.18 -1.53 1.57
CA ASP A 217 -6.92 -0.93 0.27
C ASP A 217 -6.98 -2.03 -0.80
N MET A 218 -7.85 -1.87 -1.79
CA MET A 218 -8.03 -2.78 -2.92
C MET A 218 -7.61 -2.09 -4.21
N LEU A 219 -6.89 -2.82 -5.04
CA LEU A 219 -6.37 -2.32 -6.31
C LEU A 219 -7.23 -2.85 -7.45
N VAL A 220 -7.70 -1.93 -8.30
CA VAL A 220 -8.30 -2.22 -9.60
C VAL A 220 -7.36 -1.67 -10.66
N ARG A 221 -6.97 -2.49 -11.63
CA ARG A 221 -6.02 -2.13 -12.67
C ARG A 221 -6.66 -2.21 -14.04
N ARG A 222 -6.39 -1.21 -14.86
CA ARG A 222 -6.72 -1.19 -16.28
C ARG A 222 -5.44 -1.26 -17.11
N ARG A 223 -5.30 -2.26 -17.98
CA ARG A 223 -4.13 -2.41 -18.87
C ARG A 223 -4.48 -1.93 -20.28
N GLY A 224 -3.94 -0.80 -20.70
CA GLY A 224 -4.28 -0.13 -21.96
C GLY A 224 -5.80 -0.02 -22.14
N ASP A 225 -6.30 -0.58 -23.25
CA ASP A 225 -7.72 -0.56 -23.62
C ASP A 225 -8.53 -1.74 -23.07
N GLN A 226 -7.93 -2.61 -22.26
CA GLN A 226 -8.66 -3.72 -21.63
C GLN A 226 -9.60 -3.23 -20.54
N ALA A 227 -10.63 -4.03 -20.24
CA ALA A 227 -11.50 -3.79 -19.09
C ALA A 227 -10.68 -3.81 -17.78
N PRO A 228 -11.00 -2.95 -16.80
CA PRO A 228 -10.35 -2.99 -15.50
C PRO A 228 -10.61 -4.32 -14.78
N LYS A 229 -9.67 -4.74 -13.94
CA LYS A 229 -9.74 -5.97 -13.13
C LYS A 229 -9.24 -5.72 -11.71
N VAL A 230 -9.83 -6.41 -10.74
CA VAL A 230 -9.40 -6.39 -9.34
C VAL A 230 -8.14 -7.24 -9.19
N VAL A 231 -7.07 -6.65 -8.65
CA VAL A 231 -5.84 -7.37 -8.28
C VAL A 231 -6.06 -8.06 -6.95
N THR A 232 -6.20 -9.39 -6.97
CA THR A 232 -6.76 -10.15 -5.83
C THR A 232 -5.74 -10.67 -4.82
N ASP A 233 -4.49 -10.89 -5.21
CA ASP A 233 -3.49 -11.46 -4.31
C ASP A 233 -3.26 -10.60 -3.04
N PRO A 234 -3.15 -9.24 -3.09
CA PRO A 234 -3.07 -8.41 -1.89
C PRO A 234 -4.30 -8.53 -0.99
N PHE A 235 -5.49 -8.64 -1.59
CA PHE A 235 -6.72 -8.81 -0.83
C PHE A 235 -6.75 -10.15 -0.10
N LEU A 236 -6.32 -11.23 -0.75
CA LEU A 236 -6.21 -12.56 -0.13
C LEU A 236 -5.15 -12.59 0.97
N ASP A 237 -4.04 -11.89 0.78
CA ASP A 237 -2.97 -11.81 1.77
C ASP A 237 -3.39 -11.06 3.03
N LEU A 238 -4.10 -9.94 2.87
CA LEU A 238 -4.50 -9.05 3.96
C LEU A 238 -5.87 -9.40 4.55
N TYR A 239 -6.93 -9.38 3.75
CA TYR A 239 -8.30 -9.67 4.20
C TYR A 239 -8.57 -11.17 4.28
N GLY A 240 -8.16 -11.93 3.25
CA GLY A 240 -8.31 -13.39 3.22
C GLY A 240 -7.51 -14.11 4.30
N GLY A 241 -6.59 -13.41 4.95
CA GLY A 241 -5.91 -13.86 6.16
C GLY A 241 -4.71 -14.76 5.92
N ARG A 242 -4.20 -14.88 4.68
CA ARG A 242 -3.00 -15.70 4.42
C ARG A 242 -1.79 -15.21 5.21
N LEU A 243 -1.58 -13.89 5.26
CA LEU A 243 -0.48 -13.31 6.04
C LEU A 243 -0.64 -13.63 7.53
N LEU A 244 -1.85 -13.43 8.07
CA LEU A 244 -2.12 -13.68 9.49
C LEU A 244 -1.99 -15.18 9.84
N ALA A 245 -2.48 -16.07 8.97
CA ALA A 245 -2.33 -17.51 9.16
C ALA A 245 -0.86 -17.94 9.17
N PHE A 246 -0.05 -17.37 8.25
CA PHE A 246 1.41 -17.57 8.24
C PHE A 246 2.08 -17.03 9.51
N ALA A 247 1.70 -15.82 9.92
CA ALA A 247 2.18 -15.14 11.12
C ALA A 247 1.76 -15.79 12.44
N ASN A 248 0.78 -16.69 12.44
CA ASN A 248 0.37 -17.45 13.61
C ASN A 248 0.95 -18.87 13.64
N SER A 249 1.71 -19.28 12.61
CA SER A 249 2.18 -20.66 12.45
C SER A 249 3.71 -20.76 12.28
N PRO A 250 4.51 -20.45 13.33
CA PRO A 250 5.96 -20.58 13.29
C PRO A 250 6.42 -21.94 12.77
N GLY A 251 7.54 -21.95 12.05
CA GLY A 251 8.14 -23.20 11.59
C GLY A 251 9.48 -23.00 10.90
N GLU A 252 10.31 -24.05 10.93
CA GLU A 252 11.63 -24.03 10.30
C GLU A 252 11.52 -24.00 8.78
N ASN A 253 12.40 -23.23 8.14
CA ASN A 253 12.48 -23.08 6.67
C ASN A 253 11.14 -22.68 6.02
N LYS A 254 10.22 -22.08 6.80
CA LYS A 254 8.98 -21.51 6.28
C LYS A 254 9.24 -20.11 5.78
N HIS A 255 9.06 -19.94 4.48
CA HIS A 255 9.10 -18.65 3.81
C HIS A 255 7.76 -18.40 3.12
N GLY A 256 7.33 -17.14 3.06
CA GLY A 256 6.11 -16.74 2.38
C GLY A 256 6.31 -15.43 1.65
N THR A 257 5.78 -15.32 0.42
CA THR A 257 5.75 -14.07 -0.32
C THR A 257 4.36 -13.47 -0.17
N PHE A 258 4.27 -12.21 0.25
CA PHE A 258 3.00 -11.54 0.50
C PHE A 258 2.98 -10.15 -0.16
N GLN A 259 1.82 -9.75 -0.66
CA GLN A 259 1.55 -8.43 -1.18
C GLN A 259 0.82 -7.59 -0.13
N VAL A 260 1.49 -6.59 0.43
CA VAL A 260 1.05 -5.86 1.63
C VAL A 260 1.39 -4.38 1.54
N LEU A 261 0.82 -3.54 2.41
CA LEU A 261 1.35 -2.20 2.66
C LEU A 261 2.39 -2.29 3.79
N VAL A 262 3.59 -1.79 3.53
CA VAL A 262 4.69 -1.75 4.49
C VAL A 262 4.89 -0.32 4.98
N SER A 263 4.82 -0.10 6.29
CA SER A 263 5.26 1.14 6.94
C SER A 263 6.47 0.88 7.83
N ALA A 264 7.60 1.53 7.53
CA ALA A 264 8.86 1.25 8.18
C ALA A 264 9.17 2.22 9.32
N ASN A 265 9.68 1.68 10.42
CA ASN A 265 10.22 2.40 11.57
C ASN A 265 11.72 2.13 11.71
N SER A 266 12.49 3.18 11.97
CA SER A 266 13.97 3.13 12.06
C SER A 266 14.49 2.41 13.31
N SER A 267 13.61 2.05 14.24
CA SER A 267 13.94 1.32 15.46
C SER A 267 12.97 0.16 15.69
N CYS A 268 13.51 -0.92 16.25
CA CYS A 268 12.73 -2.01 16.83
C CYS A 268 12.61 -1.81 18.34
N SER A 269 11.40 -1.57 18.83
CA SER A 269 11.10 -1.43 20.26
C SER A 269 10.78 -2.77 20.95
N ASP A 270 10.62 -3.85 20.17
CA ASP A 270 10.37 -5.18 20.70
C ASP A 270 11.65 -5.77 21.27
N THR A 271 11.77 -5.77 22.61
CA THR A 271 12.93 -6.29 23.34
C THR A 271 13.02 -7.81 23.31
N THR A 272 11.99 -8.50 22.82
CA THR A 272 12.01 -9.96 22.66
C THR A 272 12.79 -10.40 21.43
N VAL A 273 12.99 -9.49 20.47
CA VAL A 273 13.78 -9.70 19.26
C VAL A 273 15.27 -9.57 19.58
N PRO A 274 16.10 -10.59 19.30
CA PRO A 274 17.54 -10.52 19.48
C PRO A 274 18.18 -9.39 18.65
N ASN A 275 19.11 -8.65 19.26
CA ASN A 275 19.75 -7.47 18.66
C ASN A 275 18.75 -6.42 18.13
N HIS A 276 17.64 -6.18 18.84
CA HIS A 276 16.61 -5.20 18.44
C HIS A 276 17.18 -3.80 18.14
N ASP A 277 18.25 -3.38 18.80
CA ASP A 277 18.95 -2.11 18.55
C ASP A 277 19.55 -2.01 17.13
N LYS A 278 19.84 -3.16 16.51
CA LYS A 278 20.38 -3.29 15.14
C LYS A 278 19.31 -3.62 14.11
N LYS A 279 18.03 -3.66 14.50
CA LYS A 279 16.90 -3.98 13.63
C LYS A 279 15.98 -2.78 13.41
N ILE A 280 15.24 -2.87 12.31
CA ILE A 280 14.16 -1.97 11.92
C ILE A 280 12.85 -2.75 11.99
N THR A 281 11.74 -2.05 12.22
CA THR A 281 10.41 -2.66 12.24
C THR A 281 9.65 -2.28 10.98
N LEU A 282 9.11 -3.30 10.31
CA LEU A 282 8.22 -3.18 9.17
C LEU A 282 6.81 -3.54 9.63
N LYS A 283 5.94 -2.53 9.75
CA LYS A 283 4.53 -2.73 10.06
C LYS A 283 3.79 -3.11 8.80
N LEU A 284 3.12 -4.26 8.82
CA LEU A 284 2.30 -4.72 7.71
C LEU A 284 0.85 -4.33 7.99
N ILE A 285 0.29 -3.44 7.17
CA ILE A 285 -1.03 -2.81 7.39
C ILE A 285 -1.99 -3.13 6.23
N PRO A 286 -3.32 -3.17 6.46
CA PRO A 286 -4.31 -3.49 5.43
C PRO A 286 -4.68 -2.30 4.55
N SER A 287 -4.54 -1.08 5.09
CA SER A 287 -4.80 0.19 4.40
C SER A 287 -3.89 1.27 4.95
N LEU A 288 -3.74 2.39 4.24
CA LEU A 288 -2.93 3.54 4.69
C LEU A 288 -3.37 4.10 6.06
N THR A 289 -4.64 3.89 6.44
CA THR A 289 -5.21 4.29 7.74
C THR A 289 -5.48 3.09 8.66
N GLY A 290 -5.10 1.89 8.24
CA GLY A 290 -5.38 0.63 8.92
C GLY A 290 -4.51 0.42 10.14
N LYS A 291 -5.00 -0.44 11.05
CA LYS A 291 -4.18 -0.94 12.15
C LYS A 291 -3.21 -2.01 11.64
N GLU A 292 -2.06 -2.09 12.29
CA GLU A 292 -1.08 -3.14 12.05
C GLU A 292 -1.67 -4.54 12.22
N ILE A 293 -1.46 -5.40 11.22
CA ILE A 293 -1.80 -6.82 11.28
C ILE A 293 -0.68 -7.56 12.00
N VAL A 294 0.55 -7.31 11.57
CA VAL A 294 1.75 -7.95 12.10
C VAL A 294 2.99 -7.07 11.88
N SER A 295 3.97 -7.22 12.76
CA SER A 295 5.33 -6.69 12.60
C SER A 295 6.26 -7.73 12.02
N ALA A 296 7.08 -7.31 11.06
CA ALA A 296 8.26 -8.04 10.62
C ALA A 296 9.52 -7.21 10.88
N TYR A 297 10.67 -7.87 10.98
CA TYR A 297 11.92 -7.22 11.34
C TYR A 297 12.98 -7.44 10.26
N ALA A 298 13.81 -6.44 10.03
CA ALA A 298 14.98 -6.55 9.15
C ALA A 298 16.20 -5.91 9.82
N GLY A 299 17.40 -6.31 9.43
CA GLY A 299 18.63 -5.68 9.90
C GLY A 299 18.79 -4.26 9.34
N LYS A 300 19.36 -3.33 10.12
CA LYS A 300 19.70 -1.99 9.62
C LYS A 300 20.69 -2.01 8.47
N ALA A 301 21.65 -2.94 8.50
CA ALA A 301 22.64 -3.15 7.44
C ALA A 301 22.18 -4.12 6.34
N SER A 302 20.87 -4.37 6.23
CA SER A 302 20.31 -5.22 5.16
C SER A 302 19.96 -4.38 3.94
N ALA A 303 19.74 -5.04 2.79
CA ALA A 303 19.26 -4.36 1.59
C ALA A 303 17.96 -3.57 1.81
N ILE A 304 17.08 -4.02 2.72
CA ILE A 304 15.87 -3.25 3.08
C ILE A 304 16.23 -1.97 3.82
N GLY A 305 17.21 -2.04 4.72
CA GLY A 305 17.76 -0.85 5.40
C GLY A 305 18.38 0.13 4.40
N ASP A 306 19.19 -0.37 3.47
CA ASP A 306 19.80 0.45 2.41
C ASP A 306 18.73 1.11 1.52
N MET A 307 17.65 0.41 1.20
CA MET A 307 16.51 0.97 0.47
C MET A 307 15.85 2.12 1.25
N LEU A 308 15.69 1.99 2.56
CA LEU A 308 15.04 3.02 3.40
C LEU A 308 15.89 4.27 3.60
N ASP A 309 17.22 4.12 3.59
CA ASP A 309 18.17 5.23 3.65
C ASP A 309 18.39 5.90 2.28
N ASN A 310 18.01 5.23 1.19
CA ASN A 310 18.03 5.78 -0.16
C ASN A 310 16.67 6.41 -0.54
N ASP A 311 16.62 7.74 -0.56
CA ASP A 311 15.45 8.53 -0.94
C ASP A 311 14.88 8.22 -2.34
N GLN A 312 15.68 7.68 -3.25
CA GLN A 312 15.26 7.31 -4.60
C GLN A 312 14.65 5.91 -4.70
N SER A 313 14.75 5.08 -3.65
CA SER A 313 14.21 3.71 -3.67
C SER A 313 12.69 3.69 -3.82
N GLY A 314 12.00 4.73 -3.34
CA GLY A 314 10.54 4.80 -3.26
C GLY A 314 9.95 4.22 -1.98
N LEU A 315 10.75 3.57 -1.13
CA LEU A 315 10.41 3.17 0.23
C LEU A 315 10.96 4.21 1.22
N ARG A 316 10.15 4.69 2.17
CA ARG A 316 10.57 5.76 3.10
C ARG A 316 10.09 5.51 4.52
N TRP A 317 10.87 6.00 5.48
CA TRP A 317 10.51 5.97 6.91
C TRP A 317 9.14 6.62 7.18
N GLY A 318 8.31 5.95 7.98
CA GLY A 318 6.99 6.43 8.41
C GLY A 318 5.93 6.54 7.32
N ARG A 319 6.25 6.20 6.06
CA ARG A 319 5.29 6.20 4.95
C ARG A 319 4.98 4.78 4.53
N ALA A 320 3.70 4.46 4.49
CA ALA A 320 3.24 3.18 3.99
C ALA A 320 3.38 3.09 2.47
N LYS A 321 3.88 1.95 1.97
CA LYS A 321 4.08 1.68 0.54
C LYS A 321 3.59 0.27 0.19
N PRO A 322 2.84 0.08 -0.91
CA PRO A 322 2.55 -1.26 -1.44
C PRO A 322 3.84 -1.99 -1.78
N CYS A 323 4.01 -3.21 -1.29
CA CYS A 323 5.20 -4.02 -1.50
C CYS A 323 4.84 -5.49 -1.70
N THR A 324 5.67 -6.19 -2.46
CA THR A 324 5.75 -7.65 -2.43
C THR A 324 6.93 -8.03 -1.56
N ILE A 325 6.67 -8.58 -0.37
CA ILE A 325 7.67 -8.87 0.66
C ILE A 325 7.87 -10.38 0.83
N LEU A 326 9.12 -10.80 1.00
CA LEU A 326 9.46 -12.16 1.40
C LEU A 326 9.67 -12.19 2.91
N LEU A 327 8.85 -12.98 3.59
CA LEU A 327 8.89 -13.18 5.03
C LEU A 327 9.39 -14.59 5.35
N SER A 328 10.04 -14.71 6.50
CA SER A 328 10.50 -15.98 7.05
C SER A 328 10.36 -15.99 8.57
N TRP A 329 10.18 -17.17 9.14
CA TRP A 329 10.25 -17.32 10.58
C TRP A 329 11.70 -17.47 11.03
N ASN A 330 12.20 -16.51 11.81
CA ASN A 330 13.46 -16.69 12.52
C ASN A 330 13.18 -17.39 13.84
N ILE A 331 13.50 -18.68 13.86
CA ILE A 331 13.41 -19.54 15.04
C ILE A 331 14.79 -19.88 15.62
N ARG A 332 15.87 -19.43 14.96
CA ARG A 332 17.25 -19.82 15.29
C ARG A 332 17.84 -18.95 16.39
N ASP A 333 17.58 -17.64 16.34
CA ASP A 333 18.18 -16.71 17.29
C ASP A 333 17.59 -16.89 18.70
N ASN A 334 16.29 -17.17 18.78
CA ASN A 334 15.59 -17.47 20.03
C ASN A 334 14.41 -18.42 19.78
N PRO A 335 14.62 -19.75 19.90
CA PRO A 335 13.56 -20.73 19.64
C PRO A 335 12.32 -20.58 20.53
N ALA A 336 12.47 -20.01 21.73
CA ALA A 336 11.37 -19.78 22.65
C ALA A 336 10.51 -18.56 22.27
N ARG A 337 11.02 -17.67 21.41
CA ARG A 337 10.35 -16.45 20.96
C ARG A 337 10.64 -16.23 19.47
N PRO A 338 10.06 -17.06 18.60
CA PRO A 338 10.23 -16.90 17.17
C PRO A 338 9.64 -15.56 16.73
N TYR A 339 10.23 -14.95 15.70
CA TYR A 339 9.76 -13.69 15.15
C TYR A 339 9.77 -13.72 13.62
N LEU A 340 8.97 -12.85 13.00
CA LEU A 340 8.97 -12.70 11.55
C LEU A 340 10.13 -11.82 11.09
N GLU A 341 10.96 -12.37 10.22
CA GLU A 341 12.05 -11.68 9.56
C GLU A 341 11.70 -11.41 8.10
N ALA A 342 11.80 -10.14 7.71
CA ALA A 342 11.69 -9.71 6.33
C ALA A 342 13.05 -9.88 5.65
N SER A 343 13.18 -10.90 4.80
CA SER A 343 14.44 -11.21 4.15
C SER A 343 14.71 -10.32 2.92
N SER A 344 13.65 -9.91 2.21
CA SER A 344 13.76 -9.06 1.02
C SER A 344 12.44 -8.41 0.63
N ILE A 345 12.49 -7.26 -0.02
CA ILE A 345 11.36 -6.68 -0.77
C ILE A 345 11.60 -6.94 -2.25
N LYS A 346 10.71 -7.73 -2.87
CA LYS A 346 10.82 -8.14 -4.29
C LYS A 346 10.31 -7.06 -5.24
N ALA A 347 9.32 -6.29 -4.82
CA ALA A 347 8.73 -5.20 -5.59
C ALA A 347 8.14 -4.13 -4.66
N LEU A 348 8.11 -2.89 -5.13
CA LEU A 348 7.51 -1.72 -4.44
C LEU A 348 6.14 -1.34 -5.02
N SER A 349 5.42 -2.37 -5.47
CA SER A 349 4.05 -2.29 -5.97
C SER A 349 3.36 -3.65 -5.76
N TRP A 350 2.05 -3.67 -5.97
CA TRP A 350 1.25 -4.89 -6.07
C TRP A 350 1.13 -5.35 -7.53
N ASN A 351 2.22 -5.26 -8.29
CA ASN A 351 2.23 -5.85 -9.62
C ASN A 351 2.40 -7.37 -9.43
N PRO A 352 1.40 -8.19 -9.81
CA PRO A 352 1.41 -9.62 -9.53
C PRO A 352 2.67 -10.27 -10.06
#